data_AF-A0A357TPX7-F1
#
_entry.id   AF-A0A357TPX7-F1
#
_cell.length_a   1.000
_cell.length_b   1.000
_cell.length_c   1.000
_cell.angle_alpha   90.00
_cell.angle_beta   90.00
_cell.angle_gamma   90.00
#
_symmetry.space_group_name_H-M   'P 1'
#
loop_
_entity.id
_entity.type
_entity.pdbx_description
1 polymer ?
#
loop_
_entity_poly.entity_id
_entity_poly.type
_entity_poly.pdbx_seq_one_letter_code
_entity_poly.pdbx_strand_id
1 'polypeptide(L)'
;MENNNIFLTAKAAIVGACAAYVAAFGYVGVLCAVWVACMAADWISGTAAATATGSWSSKTARDGVWHKAGMIVVVVVASVADTVLHVLVNNMPGVTFTMPTLVLPVVLCWYIFTELGSMAENAAQMGAPVPEWLINMLAAGKKAVEKSAETFTVNVSKNADGSPVGHLDATQLDEMTTEDLEQLAIDMGLTVKDGTDRADLIAQIAAVPLNVPDDEK
;
A
#
# COMPACT_ATOMS: atom_id res chain seq x y z
N MET A 1 43.85 9.09 22.94
CA MET A 1 42.44 8.83 22.61
C MET A 1 42.03 9.74 21.45
N GLU A 2 42.79 9.80 20.36
CA GLU A 2 42.75 8.96 19.15
C GLU A 2 41.44 9.09 18.33
N ASN A 3 41.52 9.90 17.26
CA ASN A 3 40.44 10.22 16.31
C ASN A 3 39.80 8.99 15.64
N ASN A 4 40.44 7.83 15.68
CA ASN A 4 39.87 6.56 15.19
C ASN A 4 38.63 6.14 15.98
N ASN A 5 38.53 6.52 17.27
CA ASN A 5 37.36 6.19 18.08
C ASN A 5 36.16 7.10 17.75
N ILE A 6 36.37 8.38 17.45
CA ILE A 6 35.26 9.31 17.14
C ILE A 6 34.53 8.88 15.86
N PHE A 7 35.25 8.51 14.80
CA PHE A 7 34.64 8.03 13.57
C PHE A 7 33.88 6.71 13.77
N LEU A 8 34.45 5.80 14.57
CA LEU A 8 33.83 4.52 14.87
C LEU A 8 32.57 4.69 15.75
N THR A 9 32.65 5.54 16.77
CA THR A 9 31.52 5.92 17.63
C THR A 9 30.44 6.63 16.84
N ALA A 10 30.78 7.53 15.92
CA ALA A 10 29.82 8.20 15.05
C ALA A 10 29.10 7.20 14.13
N LYS A 11 29.83 6.28 13.48
CA LYS A 11 29.24 5.20 12.68
C LYS A 11 28.32 4.31 13.50
N ALA A 12 28.76 3.88 14.69
CA ALA A 12 27.96 3.04 15.58
C ALA A 12 26.70 3.75 16.04
N ALA A 13 26.78 5.06 16.34
CA ALA A 13 25.60 5.86 16.69
C ALA A 13 24.61 5.99 15.53
N ILE A 14 25.09 6.24 14.30
CA ILE A 14 24.23 6.30 13.11
C ILE A 14 23.54 4.96 12.86
N VAL A 15 24.31 3.86 12.85
CA VAL A 15 23.76 2.52 12.63
C VAL A 15 22.78 2.16 13.75
N GLY A 16 23.11 2.46 15.01
CA GLY A 16 22.23 2.23 16.15
C GLY A 16 20.92 3.02 16.06
N ALA A 17 20.99 4.30 15.66
CA ALA A 17 19.80 5.12 15.45
C ALA A 17 18.93 4.60 14.30
N CYS A 18 19.53 4.23 13.17
CA CYS A 18 18.80 3.63 12.05
C CYS A 18 18.16 2.29 12.45
N ALA A 19 18.89 1.43 13.15
CA ALA A 19 18.37 0.15 13.63
C ALA A 19 17.21 0.34 14.61
N ALA A 20 17.33 1.29 15.56
CA ALA A 20 16.26 1.64 16.48
C ALA A 20 15.02 2.18 15.74
N TYR A 21 15.21 3.01 14.71
CA TYR A 21 14.12 3.52 13.89
C TYR A 21 13.39 2.40 13.13
N VAL A 22 14.14 1.52 12.46
CA VAL A 22 13.58 0.38 11.73
C VAL A 22 12.83 -0.55 12.70
N ALA A 23 13.38 -0.79 13.89
CA ALA A 23 12.73 -1.61 14.91
C ALA A 23 11.43 -0.98 15.45
N ALA A 24 11.39 0.35 15.59
CA ALA A 24 10.23 1.07 16.11
C ALA A 24 9.08 1.20 15.10
N PHE A 25 9.39 1.42 13.82
CA PHE A 25 8.38 1.78 12.81
C PHE A 25 8.23 0.76 11.66
N GLY A 26 9.06 -0.28 11.64
CA GLY A 26 9.03 -1.32 10.62
C GLY A 26 9.27 -0.80 9.20
N TYR A 27 8.87 -1.61 8.21
CA TYR A 27 9.08 -1.28 6.80
C TYR A 27 8.28 -0.04 6.35
N VAL A 28 7.07 0.17 6.87
CA VAL A 28 6.25 1.35 6.54
C VAL A 28 6.94 2.64 7.01
N GLY A 29 7.49 2.63 8.23
CA GLY A 29 8.30 3.74 8.73
C GLY A 29 9.52 4.03 7.87
N VAL A 30 10.18 2.99 7.35
CA VAL A 30 11.29 3.15 6.40
C VAL A 30 10.82 3.79 5.10
N LEU A 31 9.69 3.36 4.53
CA LEU A 31 9.11 3.98 3.33
C LEU A 31 8.77 5.45 3.58
N CYS A 32 8.19 5.80 4.73
CA CYS A 32 7.95 7.19 5.11
C CYS A 32 9.25 8.01 5.17
N ALA A 33 10.31 7.47 5.78
CA ALA A 33 11.59 8.16 5.88
C ALA A 33 12.25 8.38 4.51
N VAL A 34 12.22 7.36 3.64
CA VAL A 34 12.74 7.46 2.27
C VAL A 34 11.95 8.50 1.48
N TRP A 35 10.62 8.46 1.55
CA TRP A 35 9.76 9.44 0.88
C TRP A 35 10.05 10.86 1.35
N VAL A 36 10.12 11.12 2.66
CA VAL A 36 10.45 12.45 3.20
C VAL A 36 11.84 12.92 2.76
N ALA A 37 12.82 12.01 2.71
CA ALA A 37 14.16 12.32 2.22
C ALA A 37 14.15 12.67 0.73
N CYS A 38 13.44 11.91 -0.11
CA CYS A 38 13.24 12.21 -1.52
C CYS A 38 12.56 13.56 -1.70
N MET A 39 11.48 13.84 -0.96
CA MET A 39 10.76 15.11 -1.00
C MET A 39 11.64 16.30 -0.61
N ALA A 40 12.51 16.14 0.39
CA ALA A 40 13.45 17.18 0.79
C ALA A 40 14.53 17.40 -0.28
N ALA A 41 15.10 16.33 -0.83
CA ALA A 41 16.11 16.40 -1.88
C ALA A 41 15.55 17.01 -3.17
N ASP A 42 14.32 16.63 -3.54
CA ASP A 42 13.57 17.22 -4.64
C ASP A 42 13.43 18.73 -4.44
N TRP A 43 12.95 19.17 -3.27
CA TRP A 43 12.77 20.59 -2.99
C TRP A 43 14.06 21.40 -3.14
N ILE A 44 15.17 20.85 -2.63
CA ILE A 44 16.50 21.46 -2.75
C ILE A 44 16.93 21.51 -4.22
N SER A 45 16.79 20.40 -4.95
CA SER A 45 17.18 20.31 -6.36
C SER A 45 16.35 21.22 -7.26
N GLY A 46 15.04 21.32 -7.04
CA GLY A 46 14.14 22.20 -7.78
C GLY A 46 14.41 23.67 -7.48
N THR A 47 14.73 24.00 -6.23
CA THR A 47 15.19 25.36 -5.88
C THR A 47 16.49 25.68 -6.61
N ALA A 48 17.48 24.78 -6.57
CA ALA A 48 18.75 24.96 -7.26
C ALA A 48 18.58 25.11 -8.78
N ALA A 49 17.75 24.27 -9.42
CA ALA A 49 17.43 24.36 -10.84
C ALA A 49 16.75 25.68 -11.21
N ALA A 50 15.77 26.14 -10.43
CA ALA A 50 15.11 27.43 -10.63
C ALA A 50 16.08 28.60 -10.47
N THR A 51 17.04 28.49 -9.55
CA THR A 51 18.07 29.53 -9.36
C THR A 51 19.06 29.53 -10.53
N ALA A 52 19.50 28.36 -10.99
CA ALA A 52 20.42 28.22 -12.12
C ALA A 52 19.84 28.74 -13.44
N THR A 53 18.53 28.60 -13.64
CA THR A 53 17.81 29.04 -14.85
C THR A 53 17.28 30.48 -14.74
N GLY A 54 17.45 31.15 -13.60
CA GLY A 54 16.94 32.50 -13.36
C GLY A 54 15.41 32.60 -13.26
N SER A 55 14.71 31.48 -13.15
CA SER A 55 13.25 31.39 -13.04
C SER A 55 12.73 31.44 -11.60
N TRP A 56 13.63 31.58 -10.63
CA TRP A 56 13.29 31.63 -9.21
C TRP A 56 12.41 32.83 -8.88
N SER A 57 11.27 32.56 -8.24
CA SER A 57 10.39 33.58 -7.69
C SER A 57 9.83 33.14 -6.34
N SER A 58 9.51 34.10 -5.46
CA SER A 58 8.87 33.78 -4.18
C SER A 58 7.50 33.11 -4.35
N LYS A 59 6.83 33.31 -5.50
CA LYS A 59 5.60 32.61 -5.85
C LYS A 59 5.90 31.12 -6.10
N THR A 60 6.89 30.82 -6.94
CA THR A 60 7.34 29.45 -7.23
C THR A 60 7.73 28.69 -5.95
N ALA A 61 8.43 29.35 -5.03
CA ALA A 61 8.81 28.75 -3.75
C ALA A 61 7.59 28.41 -2.87
N ARG A 62 6.57 29.27 -2.83
CA ARG A 62 5.33 29.04 -2.06
C ARG A 62 4.49 27.92 -2.68
N ASP A 63 4.40 27.89 -4.01
CA ASP A 63 3.66 26.85 -4.72
C ASP A 63 4.29 25.47 -4.45
N GLY A 64 5.63 25.39 -4.38
CA GLY A 64 6.34 24.18 -3.97
C GLY A 64 6.03 23.72 -2.54
N VAL A 65 5.86 24.65 -1.60
CA VAL A 65 5.47 24.34 -0.21
C VAL A 65 4.03 23.80 -0.15
N TRP A 66 3.08 24.45 -0.84
CA TRP A 66 1.70 23.98 -0.88
C TRP A 66 1.56 22.62 -1.55
N HIS A 67 2.33 22.36 -2.60
CA HIS A 67 2.39 21.05 -3.25
C HIS A 67 2.82 19.97 -2.25
N LYS A 68 3.91 20.21 -1.50
CA LYS A 68 4.42 19.27 -0.49
C LYS A 68 3.46 19.09 0.69
N ALA A 69 2.80 20.16 1.12
CA ALA A 69 1.74 20.08 2.13
C ALA A 69 0.56 19.21 1.67
N GLY A 70 0.15 19.33 0.41
CA GLY A 70 -0.89 18.48 -0.18
C GLY A 70 -0.54 16.99 -0.14
N MET A 71 0.71 16.63 -0.42
CA MET A 71 1.15 15.22 -0.34
C MET A 71 1.09 14.65 1.08
N ILE A 72 1.41 15.45 2.10
CA ILE A 72 1.26 15.05 3.50
C ILE A 72 -0.21 14.72 3.81
N VAL A 73 -1.14 15.52 3.31
CA VAL A 73 -2.59 15.25 3.46
C VAL A 73 -2.95 13.92 2.82
N VAL A 74 -2.46 13.61 1.63
CA VAL A 74 -2.74 12.33 0.96
C VAL A 74 -2.18 11.14 1.74
N VAL A 75 -0.98 11.26 2.33
CA VAL A 75 -0.41 10.22 3.19
C VAL A 75 -1.25 10.00 4.45
N VAL A 76 -1.80 11.06 5.04
CA VAL A 76 -2.76 10.95 6.15
C VAL A 76 -4.06 10.27 5.69
N VAL A 77 -4.57 10.62 4.51
CA VAL A 77 -5.77 9.96 3.96
C VAL A 77 -5.51 8.46 3.75
N ALA A 78 -4.34 8.09 3.21
CA ALA A 78 -3.96 6.70 3.01
C ALA A 78 -3.84 5.93 4.33
N SER A 79 -3.26 6.53 5.38
CA SER A 79 -3.15 5.89 6.70
C SER A 79 -4.51 5.72 7.38
N VAL A 80 -5.41 6.69 7.22
CA VAL A 80 -6.80 6.57 7.67
C VAL A 80 -7.51 5.45 6.90
N ALA A 81 -7.32 5.34 5.59
CA ALA A 81 -7.91 4.28 4.78
C ALA A 81 -7.46 2.89 5.26
N ASP A 82 -6.17 2.69 5.53
CA ASP A 82 -5.67 1.42 6.11
C ASP A 82 -6.29 1.13 7.48
N THR A 83 -6.50 2.15 8.30
CA THR A 83 -7.15 1.99 9.62
C THR A 83 -8.60 1.56 9.47
N VAL A 84 -9.34 2.19 8.55
CA VAL A 84 -10.73 1.83 8.25
C VAL A 84 -10.83 0.39 7.73
N LEU A 85 -9.95 0.00 6.81
CA LEU A 85 -9.89 -1.37 6.30
C LEU A 85 -9.57 -2.39 7.40
N HIS A 86 -8.65 -2.06 8.31
CA HIS A 86 -8.35 -2.90 9.48
C HIS A 86 -9.57 -3.10 10.38
N VAL A 87 -10.29 -2.02 10.69
CA VAL A 87 -11.50 -2.08 11.50
C VAL A 87 -12.57 -2.92 10.80
N LEU A 88 -12.75 -2.74 9.49
CA LEU A 88 -13.72 -3.53 8.72
C LEU A 88 -13.40 -5.03 8.78
N VAL A 89 -12.16 -5.42 8.49
CA VAL A 89 -11.75 -6.84 8.47
C VAL A 89 -11.85 -7.47 9.85
N ASN A 90 -11.42 -6.77 10.90
CA ASN A 90 -11.45 -7.31 12.27
C ASN A 90 -12.86 -7.47 12.85
N ASN A 91 -13.86 -6.80 12.28
CA ASN A 91 -15.26 -6.90 12.72
C ASN A 91 -16.13 -7.75 11.78
N MET A 92 -15.54 -8.34 10.72
CA MET A 92 -16.26 -9.25 9.84
C MET A 92 -16.33 -10.67 10.45
N PRO A 93 -17.53 -11.19 10.73
CA PRO A 93 -17.69 -12.56 11.24
C PRO A 93 -17.21 -13.57 10.18
N GLY A 94 -16.42 -14.56 10.61
CA GLY A 94 -15.90 -15.61 9.73
C GLY A 94 -14.56 -15.32 9.05
N VAL A 95 -13.96 -14.14 9.26
CA VAL A 95 -12.64 -13.80 8.72
C VAL A 95 -11.57 -13.89 9.81
N THR A 96 -10.59 -14.79 9.62
CA THR A 96 -9.52 -15.06 10.59
C THR A 96 -8.14 -14.58 10.14
N PHE A 97 -8.02 -13.97 8.95
CA PHE A 97 -6.73 -13.47 8.47
C PHE A 97 -6.46 -12.04 8.99
N THR A 98 -5.20 -11.79 9.37
CA THR A 98 -4.73 -10.43 9.72
C THR A 98 -4.45 -9.65 8.44
N MET A 99 -5.14 -8.53 8.23
CA MET A 99 -4.87 -7.68 7.08
C MET A 99 -3.57 -6.87 7.29
N PRO A 100 -2.55 -6.98 6.43
CA PRO A 100 -1.40 -6.08 6.51
C PRO A 100 -1.80 -4.65 6.12
N THR A 101 -0.97 -3.67 6.45
CA THR A 101 -1.10 -2.29 5.93
C THR A 101 -0.88 -2.32 4.41
N LEU A 102 -1.84 -1.86 3.61
CA LEU A 102 -1.84 -2.02 2.16
C LEU A 102 -1.82 -0.69 1.41
N VAL A 103 -2.71 0.24 1.77
CA VAL A 103 -2.93 1.48 1.01
C VAL A 103 -1.75 2.43 1.17
N LEU A 104 -1.30 2.66 2.40
CA LEU A 104 -0.22 3.59 2.73
C LEU A 104 1.12 3.18 2.08
N PRO A 105 1.60 1.93 2.14
CA PRO A 105 2.82 1.52 1.45
C PRO A 105 2.77 1.74 -0.07
N VAL A 106 1.63 1.45 -0.70
CA VAL A 106 1.45 1.65 -2.15
C VAL A 106 1.53 3.15 -2.50
N VAL A 107 0.84 3.99 -1.74
CA VAL A 107 0.88 5.46 -1.91
C VAL A 107 2.30 6.01 -1.69
N LEU A 108 3.01 5.54 -0.67
CA LEU A 108 4.39 5.95 -0.41
C LEU A 108 5.33 5.55 -1.55
N CYS A 109 5.23 4.32 -2.05
CA CYS A 109 6.01 3.89 -3.22
C CYS A 109 5.72 4.76 -4.45
N TRP A 110 4.45 5.07 -4.70
CA TRP A 110 4.05 5.95 -5.80
C TRP A 110 4.65 7.34 -5.67
N TYR A 111 4.63 7.93 -4.47
CA TYR A 111 5.26 9.21 -4.21
C TYR A 111 6.78 9.16 -4.36
N ILE A 112 7.46 8.12 -3.86
CA ILE A 112 8.91 7.97 -4.01
C ILE A 112 9.31 8.00 -5.49
N PHE A 113 8.63 7.23 -6.35
CA PHE A 113 8.93 7.26 -7.79
C PHE A 113 8.64 8.62 -8.43
N THR A 114 7.60 9.31 -7.96
CA THR A 114 7.26 10.66 -8.44
C THR A 114 8.34 11.68 -8.06
N GLU A 115 8.79 11.68 -6.80
CA GLU A 115 9.86 12.57 -6.32
C GLU A 115 11.20 12.27 -7.01
N LEU A 116 11.56 11.00 -7.18
CA LEU A 116 12.79 10.62 -7.89
C LEU A 116 12.77 11.07 -9.36
N GLY A 117 11.61 10.99 -10.02
CA GLY A 117 11.42 11.53 -11.37
C GLY A 117 11.66 13.03 -11.42
N SER A 118 11.04 13.78 -10.51
CA SER A 118 11.22 15.25 -10.44
C SER A 118 12.67 15.64 -10.13
N MET A 119 13.35 14.91 -9.24
CA MET A 119 14.79 15.12 -8.99
C MET A 119 15.65 14.92 -10.24
N ALA A 120 15.36 13.89 -11.05
CA ALA A 120 16.08 13.64 -12.30
C ALA A 120 15.87 14.79 -13.31
N GLU A 121 14.65 15.32 -13.40
CA GLU A 121 14.34 16.49 -14.24
C GLU A 121 15.06 17.75 -13.74
N ASN A 122 15.05 18.01 -12.43
CA ASN A 122 15.76 19.13 -11.81
C ASN A 122 17.27 19.05 -12.07
N ALA A 123 17.85 17.84 -11.98
CA ALA A 123 19.26 17.62 -12.30
C ALA A 123 19.58 17.92 -13.77
N ALA A 124 18.72 17.50 -14.70
CA ALA A 124 18.88 17.80 -16.12
C ALA A 124 18.79 19.32 -16.39
N GLN A 125 17.88 20.04 -15.72
CA GLN A 125 17.78 21.51 -15.82
C GLN A 125 19.03 22.23 -15.30
N MET A 126 19.72 21.66 -14.32
CA MET A 126 21.01 22.16 -13.84
C MET A 126 22.18 21.87 -14.82
N GLY A 127 21.91 21.15 -15.92
CA GLY A 127 22.90 20.80 -16.94
C GLY A 127 23.65 19.49 -16.67
N ALA A 128 23.21 18.68 -15.69
CA ALA A 128 23.79 17.37 -15.47
C ALA A 128 23.42 16.40 -16.61
N PRO A 129 24.35 15.54 -17.07
CA PRO A 129 24.05 14.51 -18.06
C PRO A 129 23.24 13.37 -17.41
N VAL A 130 21.92 13.48 -17.42
CA VAL A 130 21.00 12.46 -16.89
C VAL A 130 20.68 11.44 -17.98
N PRO A 131 20.96 10.14 -17.76
CA PRO A 131 20.70 9.12 -18.78
C PRO A 131 19.21 8.82 -18.93
N GLU A 132 18.73 8.71 -20.17
CA GLU A 132 17.31 8.51 -20.48
C GLU A 132 16.75 7.19 -19.93
N TRP A 133 17.56 6.13 -19.86
CA TRP A 133 17.14 4.86 -19.29
C TRP A 133 16.73 4.98 -17.81
N LEU A 134 17.33 5.90 -17.05
CA LEU A 134 17.01 6.12 -15.64
C LEU A 134 15.62 6.75 -15.50
N ILE A 135 15.32 7.76 -16.32
CA ILE A 135 14.00 8.40 -16.36
C ILE A 135 12.92 7.38 -16.73
N ASN A 136 13.19 6.57 -17.76
CA ASN A 136 12.28 5.51 -18.20
C ASN A 136 12.05 4.45 -17.12
N MET A 137 13.10 4.07 -16.39
CA MET A 137 12.99 3.12 -15.27
C MET A 137 12.11 3.67 -14.14
N LEU A 138 12.27 4.95 -13.77
CA LEU A 138 11.46 5.59 -12.73
C LEU A 138 9.99 5.71 -13.16
N ALA A 139 9.73 6.08 -14.42
CA ALA A 139 8.38 6.13 -14.97
C ALA A 139 7.73 4.73 -15.01
N ALA A 140 8.48 3.70 -15.40
CA ALA A 140 8.02 2.32 -15.38
C ALA A 140 7.70 1.83 -13.96
N GLY A 141 8.55 2.18 -12.98
CA GLY A 141 8.32 1.88 -11.56
C GLY A 141 7.02 2.51 -11.04
N LYS A 142 6.80 3.80 -11.32
CA LYS A 142 5.54 4.48 -10.98
C LYS A 142 4.32 3.77 -11.57
N LYS A 143 4.38 3.46 -12.87
CA LYS A 143 3.28 2.78 -13.59
C LYS A 143 3.02 1.37 -13.05
N ALA A 144 4.05 0.66 -12.63
CA ALA A 144 3.89 -0.64 -12.00
C ALA A 144 3.11 -0.53 -10.68
N VAL A 145 3.40 0.48 -9.85
CA VAL A 145 2.65 0.77 -8.61
C VAL A 145 1.18 1.11 -8.91
N GLU A 146 0.93 1.94 -9.93
CA GLU A 146 -0.44 2.29 -10.37
C GLU A 146 -1.23 1.05 -10.81
N LYS A 147 -0.61 0.20 -11.64
CA LYS A 147 -1.24 -1.05 -12.09
C LYS A 147 -1.53 -2.00 -10.92
N SER A 148 -0.64 -2.09 -9.95
CA SER A 148 -0.87 -2.88 -8.73
C SER A 148 -2.06 -2.35 -7.93
N ALA A 149 -2.23 -1.03 -7.86
CA ALA A 149 -3.38 -0.41 -7.19
C ALA A 149 -4.70 -0.67 -7.96
N GLU A 150 -4.68 -0.63 -9.29
CA GLU A 150 -5.86 -0.94 -10.14
C GLU A 150 -6.31 -2.41 -10.03
N THR A 151 -5.37 -3.33 -9.78
CA THR A 151 -5.68 -4.75 -9.61
C THR A 151 -6.33 -5.03 -8.24
N PHE A 152 -6.23 -4.09 -7.28
CA PHE A 152 -6.89 -4.16 -5.98
C PHE A 152 -8.35 -3.69 -6.06
N THR A 153 -9.13 -4.22 -7.00
CA THR A 153 -10.58 -4.06 -7.00
C THR A 153 -11.20 -5.19 -6.18
N VAL A 154 -11.90 -4.86 -5.10
CA VAL A 154 -12.78 -5.81 -4.42
C VAL A 154 -13.96 -6.06 -5.37
N ASN A 155 -13.96 -7.20 -6.05
CA ASN A 155 -15.12 -7.66 -6.80
C ASN A 155 -16.21 -8.05 -5.80
N VAL A 156 -17.04 -7.08 -5.42
CA VAL A 156 -18.33 -7.40 -4.80
C VAL A 156 -19.23 -7.88 -5.93
N SER A 157 -19.42 -9.21 -6.03
CA SER A 157 -20.46 -9.76 -6.90
C SER A 157 -21.79 -9.07 -6.55
N LYS A 158 -22.50 -8.64 -7.58
CA LYS A 158 -23.83 -8.02 -7.46
C LYS A 158 -24.84 -8.91 -8.16
N ASN A 159 -26.02 -9.07 -7.56
CA ASN A 159 -27.16 -9.66 -8.23
C ASN A 159 -27.55 -8.79 -9.44
N ALA A 160 -28.39 -9.31 -10.35
CA ALA A 160 -28.90 -8.56 -11.50
C ALA A 160 -29.68 -7.28 -11.11
N ASP A 161 -30.08 -7.16 -9.84
CA ASP A 161 -30.75 -6.00 -9.25
C ASP A 161 -29.79 -5.00 -8.54
N GLY A 162 -28.49 -5.29 -8.50
CA GLY A 162 -27.48 -4.42 -7.91
C GLY A 162 -27.21 -4.60 -6.41
N SER A 163 -27.88 -5.54 -5.74
CA SER A 163 -27.63 -5.88 -4.33
C SER A 163 -26.31 -6.68 -4.15
N PRO A 164 -25.58 -6.53 -3.02
CA PRO A 164 -24.37 -7.31 -2.73
C PRO A 164 -24.71 -8.80 -2.58
N VAL A 165 -23.89 -9.65 -3.18
CA VAL A 165 -24.09 -11.10 -3.18
C VAL A 165 -23.48 -11.73 -1.94
N GLY A 166 -24.33 -12.24 -1.04
CA GLY A 166 -23.94 -13.13 0.06
C GLY A 166 -24.06 -14.60 -0.34
N HIS A 167 -23.20 -15.08 -1.23
CA HIS A 167 -22.92 -16.50 -1.40
C HIS A 167 -21.42 -16.71 -1.65
N LEU A 168 -20.89 -17.82 -1.17
CA LEU A 168 -19.54 -18.26 -1.52
C LEU A 168 -19.57 -18.67 -3.00
N ASP A 169 -18.73 -18.04 -3.82
CA ASP A 169 -18.63 -18.38 -5.23
C ASP A 169 -18.15 -19.83 -5.40
N ALA A 170 -18.79 -20.61 -6.27
CA ALA A 170 -18.44 -22.00 -6.52
C ALA A 170 -16.99 -22.15 -6.98
N THR A 171 -16.44 -21.11 -7.62
CA THR A 171 -15.03 -21.04 -8.02
C THR A 171 -14.08 -20.96 -6.81
N GLN A 172 -14.48 -20.28 -5.73
CA GLN A 172 -13.69 -20.18 -4.50
C GLN A 172 -13.80 -21.44 -3.64
N LEU A 173 -14.97 -22.08 -3.65
CA LEU A 173 -15.16 -23.39 -3.02
C LEU A 173 -14.34 -24.49 -3.73
N ASP A 174 -14.10 -24.35 -5.03
CA ASP A 174 -13.26 -25.27 -5.81
C ASP A 174 -11.76 -25.15 -5.50
N GLU A 175 -11.32 -24.05 -4.87
CA GLU A 175 -9.93 -23.87 -4.42
C GLU A 175 -9.69 -24.40 -2.98
N MET A 176 -10.76 -24.68 -2.23
CA MET A 176 -10.67 -25.20 -0.86
C MET A 176 -10.38 -26.70 -0.82
N THR A 177 -9.68 -27.14 0.23
CA THR A 177 -9.47 -28.56 0.49
C THR A 177 -10.78 -29.23 0.89
N THR A 178 -10.91 -30.54 0.67
CA THR A 178 -12.12 -31.29 1.05
C THR A 178 -12.39 -31.18 2.56
N GLU A 179 -11.34 -31.17 3.37
CA GLU A 179 -11.42 -31.04 4.84
C GLU A 179 -11.98 -29.66 5.24
N ASP A 180 -11.55 -28.59 4.58
CA ASP A 180 -12.06 -27.23 4.84
C ASP A 180 -13.51 -27.06 4.37
N LEU A 181 -13.89 -27.71 3.27
CA LEU A 181 -15.27 -27.72 2.76
C LEU A 181 -16.22 -28.47 3.72
N GLU A 182 -15.78 -29.60 4.26
CA GLU A 182 -16.56 -30.35 5.25
C GLU A 182 -16.74 -29.55 6.53
N GLN A 183 -15.68 -28.91 7.03
CA GLN A 183 -15.75 -28.05 8.21
C GLN A 183 -16.68 -26.84 7.98
N LEU A 184 -16.60 -26.21 6.81
CA LEU A 184 -17.47 -25.10 6.43
C LEU A 184 -18.94 -25.53 6.35
N ALA A 185 -19.23 -26.69 5.78
CA ALA A 185 -20.57 -27.25 5.76
C ALA A 185 -21.12 -27.48 7.19
N ILE A 186 -20.29 -28.00 8.10
CA ILE A 186 -20.65 -28.21 9.51
C ILE A 186 -20.95 -26.88 10.20
N ASP A 187 -20.09 -25.87 10.01
CA ASP A 187 -20.25 -24.54 10.60
C ASP A 187 -21.51 -23.82 10.08
N MET A 188 -21.92 -24.12 8.84
CA MET A 188 -23.18 -23.66 8.24
C MET A 188 -24.40 -24.50 8.65
N GLY A 189 -24.23 -25.49 9.53
CA GLY A 189 -25.31 -26.35 10.04
C GLY A 189 -25.78 -27.43 9.06
N LEU A 190 -25.01 -27.72 8.01
CA LEU A 190 -25.29 -28.80 7.06
C LEU A 190 -24.80 -30.14 7.62
N THR A 191 -25.57 -31.20 7.37
CA THR A 191 -25.17 -32.56 7.76
C THR A 191 -24.26 -33.18 6.70
N VAL A 192 -22.96 -33.24 6.98
CA VAL A 192 -21.98 -33.96 6.16
C VAL A 192 -22.02 -35.45 6.49
N LYS A 193 -22.27 -36.31 5.49
CA LYS A 193 -22.18 -37.78 5.65
C LYS A 193 -20.78 -38.24 5.27
N ASP A 194 -20.27 -39.25 5.97
CA ASP A 194 -18.97 -39.87 5.68
C ASP A 194 -18.94 -40.36 4.22
N GLY A 195 -18.02 -39.82 3.41
CA GLY A 195 -17.90 -40.14 1.97
C GLY A 195 -18.81 -39.33 1.03
N THR A 196 -19.27 -38.15 1.42
CA THR A 196 -19.99 -37.23 0.52
C THR A 196 -19.05 -36.73 -0.59
N ASP A 197 -19.52 -36.72 -1.84
CA ASP A 197 -18.71 -36.26 -2.97
C ASP A 197 -18.43 -34.75 -2.88
N ARG A 198 -17.21 -34.35 -3.26
CA ARG A 198 -16.77 -32.96 -3.15
C ARG A 198 -17.65 -32.00 -3.96
N ALA A 199 -18.10 -32.42 -5.14
CA ALA A 199 -18.98 -31.58 -5.96
C ALA A 199 -20.35 -31.37 -5.30
N ASP A 200 -20.84 -32.37 -4.58
CA ASP A 200 -22.10 -32.28 -3.83
C ASP A 200 -21.99 -31.37 -2.60
N LEU A 201 -20.83 -31.35 -1.93
CA LEU A 201 -20.56 -30.40 -0.84
C LEU A 201 -20.55 -28.96 -1.34
N ILE A 202 -19.83 -28.70 -2.44
CA ILE A 202 -19.77 -27.37 -3.06
C ILE A 202 -21.18 -26.91 -3.48
N ALA A 203 -21.96 -27.79 -4.11
CA ALA A 203 -23.32 -27.47 -4.52
C ALA A 203 -24.25 -27.19 -3.32
N GLN A 204 -24.11 -27.93 -2.22
CA GLN A 204 -24.89 -27.72 -0.99
C GLN A 204 -24.51 -26.41 -0.29
N ILE A 205 -23.22 -26.12 -0.16
CA ILE A 205 -22.71 -24.89 0.47
C ILE A 205 -23.12 -23.66 -0.36
N ALA A 206 -22.97 -23.73 -1.69
CA ALA A 206 -23.35 -22.64 -2.60
C ALA A 206 -24.86 -22.37 -2.63
N ALA A 207 -25.69 -23.36 -2.29
CA ALA A 207 -27.14 -23.23 -2.26
C ALA A 207 -27.70 -22.64 -0.95
N VAL A 208 -26.89 -22.53 0.11
CA VAL A 208 -27.32 -21.94 1.39
C VAL A 208 -27.18 -20.42 1.33
N PRO A 209 -28.28 -19.66 1.44
CA PRO A 209 -28.20 -18.20 1.58
C PRO A 209 -27.57 -17.86 2.93
N LEU A 210 -26.50 -17.06 2.92
CA LEU A 210 -25.89 -16.58 4.15
C LEU A 210 -26.84 -15.60 4.85
N ASN A 211 -27.16 -15.87 6.11
CA ASN A 211 -27.94 -14.95 6.93
C ASN A 211 -27.04 -13.77 7.31
N VAL A 212 -27.11 -12.69 6.54
CA VAL A 212 -26.52 -11.41 6.92
C VAL A 212 -27.44 -10.84 8.01
N PRO A 213 -26.96 -10.60 9.25
CA PRO A 213 -27.78 -9.97 10.27
C PRO A 213 -28.31 -8.64 9.72
N ASP A 214 -29.63 -8.44 9.78
CA ASP A 214 -30.22 -7.14 9.45
C ASP A 214 -29.55 -6.07 10.32
N ASP A 215 -29.02 -5.03 9.69
CA ASP A 215 -28.52 -3.84 10.38
C ASP A 215 -29.66 -3.28 11.23
N GLU A 216 -29.65 -3.56 12.55
CA GLU A 216 -30.53 -2.89 13.49
C GLU A 216 -30.19 -1.39 13.47
N LYS A 217 -31.16 -0.61 12.97
CA LYS A 217 -31.10 0.84 12.74
C LYS A 217 -30.91 1.66 14.01
#